data_AF-A0A349VHW1-F1
#
_entry.id   AF-A0A349VHW1-F1
#
_cell.length_a   1.000
_cell.length_b   1.000
_cell.length_c   1.000
_cell.angle_alpha   90.00
_cell.angle_beta   90.00
_cell.angle_gamma   90.00
#
_symmetry.space_group_name_H-M   'P 1'
#
loop_
_entity.id
_entity.type
_entity.pdbx_description
1 polymer ?
#
loop_
_entity_poly.entity_id
_entity_poly.type
_entity_poly.pdbx_seq_one_letter_code
_entity_poly.pdbx_strand_id
1 'polypeptide(L)'
;EGGAGEPAGWVHWYDELSQTAERLKSQHVTGLAVDVYAGGASLWQSDLTAGGPRWEGGAVDPSFDEENRLALLCRVNEQAGMGLVPTLRFDGIHPRIESLLGQVDCKPGLLCLGRDGEVRDASETLVGRHYNILDPRVQGAVLDVVAELVERLRGSGVVDGIALELSAKGWLHLPGVAWGLDDTTFLRFVQETGKGKTVLHDSGPNRFTA
;
A
#
# COMPACT_ATOMS: atom_id res chain seq x y z
N GLU A 1 -6.15 35.32 -31.26
CA GLU A 1 -6.24 35.45 -29.79
C GLU A 1 -6.17 34.05 -29.22
N GLY A 2 -5.02 33.68 -28.66
CA GLY A 2 -4.76 32.34 -28.16
C GLY A 2 -5.36 32.19 -26.76
N GLY A 3 -6.28 31.24 -26.60
CA GLY A 3 -6.75 30.85 -25.27
C GLY A 3 -5.56 30.38 -24.45
N ALA A 4 -5.33 31.02 -23.31
CA ALA A 4 -4.44 30.49 -22.30
C ALA A 4 -4.97 29.11 -21.92
N GLY A 5 -4.29 28.05 -22.37
CA GLY A 5 -4.62 26.69 -21.97
C GLY A 5 -4.57 26.60 -20.46
N GLU A 6 -5.58 25.96 -19.85
CA GLU A 6 -5.54 25.67 -18.42
C GLU A 6 -4.19 25.01 -18.09
N PRO A 7 -3.50 25.47 -17.03
CA PRO A 7 -2.25 24.84 -16.63
C PRO A 7 -2.50 23.35 -16.37
N ALA A 8 -1.57 22.51 -16.83
CA ALA A 8 -1.64 21.07 -16.58
C ALA A 8 -1.86 20.82 -15.08
N GLY A 9 -2.73 19.85 -14.73
CA GLY A 9 -3.20 19.66 -13.35
C GLY A 9 -2.10 19.47 -12.31
N TRP A 10 -0.89 19.15 -12.74
CA TRP A 10 0.28 19.05 -11.88
C TRP A 10 0.90 20.36 -11.44
N VAL A 11 0.85 21.39 -12.28
CA VAL A 11 1.38 22.72 -11.96
C VAL A 11 0.60 23.26 -10.77
N HIS A 12 -0.71 23.10 -10.83
CA HIS A 12 -1.62 23.45 -9.72
C HIS A 12 -1.27 22.69 -8.45
N TRP A 13 -1.07 21.37 -8.53
CA TRP A 13 -0.69 20.55 -7.38
C TRP A 13 0.66 20.97 -6.77
N TYR A 14 1.65 21.28 -7.60
CA TYR A 14 2.96 21.74 -7.17
C TYR A 14 2.90 23.12 -6.47
N ASP A 15 2.12 24.05 -7.03
CA ASP A 15 1.92 25.37 -6.44
C ASP A 15 1.21 25.29 -5.09
N GLU A 16 0.16 24.47 -4.98
CA GLU A 16 -0.54 24.20 -3.72
C GLU A 16 0.38 23.56 -2.67
N LEU A 17 1.21 22.61 -3.09
CA LEU A 17 2.18 21.96 -2.21
C LEU A 17 3.23 22.95 -1.70
N SER A 18 3.76 23.79 -2.60
CA SER A 18 4.76 24.82 -2.26
C SER A 18 4.19 25.85 -1.28
N GLN A 19 2.97 26.35 -1.53
CA GLN A 19 2.26 27.26 -0.63
C GLN A 19 1.98 26.61 0.73
N THR A 20 1.62 25.32 0.74
CA THR A 20 1.39 24.57 1.97
C THR A 20 2.67 24.40 2.78
N ALA A 21 3.78 24.08 2.14
CA ALA A 21 5.08 23.94 2.80
C ALA A 21 5.54 25.28 3.42
N GLU A 22 5.44 26.39 2.70
CA GLU A 22 5.77 27.72 3.24
C GLU A 22 4.88 28.11 4.42
N ARG A 23 3.57 27.79 4.34
CA ARG A 23 2.66 28.02 5.47
C ARG A 23 3.06 27.18 6.69
N LEU A 24 3.39 25.90 6.53
CA LEU A 24 3.79 25.03 7.63
C LEU A 24 5.14 25.44 8.23
N LYS A 25 6.08 25.87 7.39
CA LYS A 25 7.35 26.48 7.81
C LYS A 25 7.13 27.72 8.67
N SER A 26 6.19 28.60 8.29
CA SER A 26 5.82 29.76 9.12
C SER A 26 5.27 29.38 10.50
N GLN A 27 4.75 28.16 10.64
CA GLN A 27 4.26 27.58 11.89
C GLN A 27 5.34 26.80 12.66
N HIS A 28 6.61 26.88 12.23
CA HIS A 28 7.75 26.17 12.82
C HIS A 28 7.63 24.64 12.74
N VAL A 29 6.87 24.11 11.78
CA VAL A 29 6.86 22.67 11.48
C VAL A 29 8.18 22.31 10.80
N THR A 30 8.83 21.24 11.26
CA THR A 30 10.17 20.83 10.78
C THR A 30 10.13 19.68 9.77
N GLY A 31 8.98 19.01 9.60
CA GLY A 31 8.83 17.94 8.63
C GLY A 31 7.40 17.52 8.36
N LEU A 32 7.21 16.74 7.29
CA LEU A 32 5.91 16.29 6.79
C LEU A 32 5.85 14.78 6.72
N ALA A 33 4.78 14.18 7.24
CA ALA A 33 4.38 12.82 6.91
C ALA A 33 3.34 12.87 5.79
N VAL A 34 3.60 12.20 4.66
CA VAL A 34 2.74 12.28 3.48
C VAL A 34 2.46 10.88 2.95
N ASP A 35 1.19 10.56 2.69
CA ASP A 35 0.79 9.34 1.99
C ASP A 35 1.36 9.36 0.57
N VAL A 36 2.42 8.58 0.32
CA VAL A 36 3.02 8.45 -1.01
C VAL A 36 2.52 7.21 -1.75
N TYR A 37 1.95 6.25 -1.03
CA TYR A 37 1.23 5.10 -1.57
C TYR A 37 0.01 4.84 -0.70
N ALA A 38 -1.17 4.82 -1.31
CA ALA A 38 -2.43 4.56 -0.64
C ALA A 38 -3.57 4.35 -1.64
N GLY A 39 -4.59 3.60 -1.25
CA GLY A 39 -5.68 3.18 -2.13
C GLY A 39 -5.21 2.29 -3.28
N GLY A 40 -4.06 1.64 -3.13
CA GLY A 40 -3.42 0.82 -4.17
C GLY A 40 -2.60 1.62 -5.20
N ALA A 41 -2.56 2.96 -5.10
CA ALA A 41 -1.88 3.83 -6.05
C ALA A 41 -0.75 4.64 -5.40
N SER A 42 0.30 4.93 -6.15
CA SER A 42 1.48 5.67 -5.69
C SER A 42 1.56 7.08 -6.29
N LEU A 43 2.37 7.95 -5.66
CA LEU A 43 2.76 9.27 -6.18
C LEU A 43 3.84 9.20 -7.28
N TRP A 44 4.19 7.99 -7.71
CA TRP A 44 5.13 7.73 -8.79
C TRP A 44 4.51 6.74 -9.78
N GLN A 45 5.07 6.64 -10.97
CA GLN A 45 4.66 5.61 -11.91
C GLN A 45 5.32 4.29 -11.53
N SER A 46 4.55 3.22 -11.34
CA SER A 46 5.04 1.92 -10.92
C SER A 46 4.28 0.79 -11.60
N ASP A 47 5.02 -0.23 -12.04
CA ASP A 47 4.46 -1.49 -12.54
C ASP A 47 3.88 -2.37 -11.41
N LEU A 48 4.18 -2.05 -10.15
CA LEU A 48 3.74 -2.81 -8.97
C LEU A 48 2.39 -2.33 -8.44
N THR A 49 2.07 -1.05 -8.63
CA THR A 49 0.89 -0.40 -8.04
C THR A 49 -0.26 -0.33 -9.03
N ALA A 50 -1.50 -0.24 -8.52
CA ALA A 50 -2.63 0.04 -9.39
C ALA A 50 -2.51 1.47 -9.94
N GLY A 51 -2.67 1.63 -11.26
CA GLY A 51 -2.93 2.94 -11.85
C GLY A 51 -4.26 3.46 -11.29
N GLY A 52 -4.21 4.55 -10.52
CA GLY A 52 -5.32 4.92 -9.64
C GLY A 52 -5.89 6.32 -9.88
N PRO A 53 -7.23 6.49 -9.90
CA PRO A 53 -7.92 7.79 -10.00
C PRO A 53 -7.60 8.77 -8.86
N ARG A 54 -6.97 8.33 -7.76
CA ARG A 54 -6.52 9.23 -6.68
C ARG A 54 -5.52 10.28 -7.18
N TRP A 55 -4.72 9.92 -8.18
CA TRP A 55 -3.67 10.76 -8.73
C TRP A 55 -3.86 11.04 -10.22
N GLU A 56 -4.64 10.21 -10.91
CA GLU A 56 -5.07 10.36 -12.31
C GLU A 56 -6.24 11.35 -12.41
N GLY A 57 -5.96 12.54 -12.94
CA GLY A 57 -6.98 13.50 -13.34
C GLY A 57 -7.53 13.17 -14.72
N GLY A 58 -8.39 12.15 -14.84
CA GLY A 58 -9.26 11.96 -16.02
C GLY A 58 -8.84 10.90 -17.06
N ALA A 59 -9.78 10.60 -17.96
CA ALA A 59 -9.81 9.44 -18.86
C ALA A 59 -8.93 9.55 -20.13
N VAL A 60 -7.94 10.45 -20.15
CA VAL A 60 -7.03 10.63 -21.28
C VAL A 60 -5.64 10.20 -20.83
N ASP A 61 -5.11 9.22 -21.55
CA ASP A 61 -3.81 8.58 -21.34
C ASP A 61 -2.73 9.62 -20.98
N PRO A 62 -2.23 9.64 -19.73
CA PRO A 62 -1.20 10.60 -19.36
C PRO A 62 0.08 10.25 -20.10
N SER A 63 0.63 11.22 -20.82
CA SER A 63 1.97 11.14 -21.36
C SER A 63 2.97 11.15 -20.19
N PHE A 64 3.32 9.97 -19.69
CA PHE A 64 4.24 9.77 -18.55
C PHE A 64 5.72 9.94 -18.93
N ASP A 65 6.09 11.11 -19.44
CA ASP A 65 7.52 11.46 -19.64
C ASP A 65 8.00 12.57 -18.66
N GLU A 66 7.10 13.22 -17.90
CA GLU A 66 7.45 14.46 -17.19
C GLU A 66 7.29 14.49 -15.65
N GLU A 67 6.71 13.49 -14.95
CA GLU A 67 6.29 13.81 -13.56
C GLU A 67 6.20 12.72 -12.50
N ASN A 68 7.34 12.50 -11.86
CA ASN A 68 7.41 11.83 -10.57
C ASN A 68 6.95 12.79 -9.46
N ARG A 69 5.66 12.80 -9.07
CA ARG A 69 5.14 13.68 -7.98
C ARG A 69 5.88 13.47 -6.66
N LEU A 70 6.39 12.26 -6.41
CA LEU A 70 7.30 12.00 -5.30
C LEU A 70 8.59 12.87 -5.39
N ALA A 71 9.18 13.03 -6.57
CA ALA A 71 10.36 13.88 -6.76
C ALA A 71 10.04 15.36 -6.56
N LEU A 72 8.86 15.82 -7.01
CA LEU A 72 8.38 17.18 -6.73
C LEU A 72 8.16 17.40 -5.23
N LEU A 73 7.59 16.42 -4.53
CA LEU A 73 7.45 16.46 -3.08
C LEU A 73 8.80 16.59 -2.38
N CYS A 74 9.81 15.81 -2.79
CA CYS A 74 11.16 15.94 -2.26
C CYS A 74 11.72 17.35 -2.51
N ARG A 75 11.57 17.89 -3.72
CA ARG A 75 12.06 19.23 -4.07
C ARG A 75 11.42 20.34 -3.23
N VAL A 76 10.10 20.30 -3.03
CA VAL A 76 9.42 21.31 -2.19
C VAL A 76 9.91 21.24 -0.75
N ASN A 77 10.06 20.04 -0.18
CA ASN A 77 10.59 19.87 1.17
C ASN A 77 12.04 20.37 1.27
N GLU A 78 12.86 20.14 0.25
CA GLU A 78 14.25 20.61 0.19
C GLU A 78 14.32 22.14 0.17
N GLN A 79 13.49 22.78 -0.66
CA GLN A 79 13.39 24.24 -0.73
C GLN A 79 12.86 24.85 0.57
N ALA A 80 11.90 24.18 1.22
CA ALA A 80 11.35 24.61 2.49
C ALA A 80 12.33 24.40 3.66
N GLY A 81 13.33 23.51 3.51
CA GLY A 81 14.22 23.08 4.60
C GLY A 81 13.51 22.17 5.60
N MET A 82 12.55 21.38 5.13
CA MET A 82 11.73 20.47 5.93
C MET A 82 12.08 19.01 5.65
N GLY A 83 12.02 18.18 6.68
CA GLY A 83 12.13 16.73 6.56
C GLY A 83 10.87 16.09 5.99
N LEU A 84 11.02 14.94 5.35
CA LEU A 84 9.94 14.17 4.73
C LEU A 84 9.93 12.74 5.28
N VAL A 85 8.75 12.29 5.71
CA VAL A 85 8.44 10.91 6.07
C VAL A 85 7.39 10.38 5.09
N PRO A 86 7.79 9.80 3.95
CA PRO A 86 6.87 9.06 3.09
C PRO A 86 6.14 7.97 3.88
N THR A 87 4.82 7.97 3.77
CA THR A 87 3.92 7.02 4.42
C THR A 87 3.32 6.07 3.38
N LEU A 88 3.43 4.77 3.64
CA LEU A 88 2.87 3.70 2.83
C LEU A 88 1.63 3.14 3.54
N ARG A 89 0.47 3.22 2.88
CA ARG A 89 -0.79 2.62 3.34
C ARG A 89 -1.24 1.55 2.36
N PHE A 90 -1.36 0.33 2.85
CA PHE A 90 -1.80 -0.83 2.09
C PHE A 90 -3.30 -1.08 2.38
N ASP A 91 -4.14 -0.21 1.82
CA ASP A 91 -5.60 -0.17 2.01
C ASP A 91 -6.37 -0.25 0.68
N GLY A 92 -5.68 -0.60 -0.40
CA GLY A 92 -6.28 -0.81 -1.71
C GLY A 92 -5.87 -2.14 -2.33
N ILE A 93 -6.34 -2.34 -3.55
CA ILE A 93 -6.06 -3.51 -4.36
C ILE A 93 -4.58 -3.52 -4.76
N HIS A 94 -3.93 -4.69 -4.64
CA HIS A 94 -2.56 -4.88 -5.10
C HIS A 94 -2.52 -5.73 -6.38
N PRO A 95 -2.17 -5.17 -7.56
CA PRO A 95 -2.26 -5.87 -8.85
C PRO A 95 -1.59 -7.24 -8.89
N ARG A 96 -0.38 -7.35 -8.33
CA ARG A 96 0.35 -8.63 -8.25
C ARG A 96 -0.42 -9.70 -7.47
N ILE A 97 -0.99 -9.34 -6.32
CA ILE A 97 -1.74 -10.28 -5.48
C ILE A 97 -3.03 -10.71 -6.18
N GLU A 98 -3.71 -9.78 -6.85
CA GLU A 98 -4.90 -10.10 -7.66
C GLU A 98 -4.60 -11.04 -8.83
N SER A 99 -3.47 -10.82 -9.51
CA SER A 99 -3.03 -11.73 -10.57
C SER A 99 -2.82 -13.16 -10.04
N LEU A 100 -2.26 -13.29 -8.83
CA LEU A 100 -2.12 -14.60 -8.17
C LEU A 100 -3.48 -15.19 -7.78
N LEU A 101 -4.43 -14.38 -7.29
CA LEU A 101 -5.79 -14.83 -6.98
C LEU A 101 -6.56 -15.29 -8.23
N GLY A 102 -6.26 -14.73 -9.39
CA GLY A 102 -6.83 -15.15 -10.67
C GLY A 102 -6.34 -16.52 -11.16
N GLN A 103 -5.20 -17.01 -10.64
CA GLN A 103 -4.65 -18.31 -11.00
C GLN A 103 -5.29 -19.43 -10.16
N VAL A 104 -5.69 -20.53 -10.82
CA VAL A 104 -6.44 -21.63 -10.20
C VAL A 104 -5.68 -22.26 -9.01
N ASP A 105 -4.37 -22.40 -9.13
CA ASP A 105 -3.53 -23.09 -8.14
C ASP A 105 -2.96 -22.17 -7.04
N CYS A 106 -3.05 -20.85 -7.20
CA CYS A 106 -2.39 -19.89 -6.31
C CYS A 106 -3.27 -19.33 -5.19
N LYS A 107 -4.58 -19.62 -5.18
CA LYS A 107 -5.53 -19.09 -4.21
C LYS A 107 -5.28 -19.47 -2.73
N PRO A 108 -4.85 -20.70 -2.39
CA PRO A 108 -4.73 -21.10 -0.99
C PRO A 108 -3.76 -20.20 -0.22
N GLY A 109 -4.19 -19.72 0.96
CA GLY A 109 -3.37 -18.92 1.87
C GLY A 109 -3.25 -17.41 1.56
N LEU A 110 -3.70 -16.92 0.39
CA LEU A 110 -3.57 -15.50 0.02
C LEU A 110 -4.61 -14.58 0.66
N LEU A 111 -5.82 -15.08 0.93
CA LEU A 111 -6.90 -14.34 1.57
C LEU A 111 -7.08 -14.81 3.01
N CYS A 112 -7.39 -13.86 3.89
CA CYS A 112 -7.75 -14.17 5.26
C CYS A 112 -9.06 -14.97 5.34
N LEU A 113 -9.15 -15.84 6.35
CA LEU A 113 -10.38 -16.54 6.72
C LEU A 113 -11.20 -15.69 7.70
N GLY A 114 -12.51 -15.76 7.61
CA GLY A 114 -13.40 -15.23 8.62
C GLY A 114 -13.44 -16.09 9.88
N ARG A 115 -14.12 -15.59 10.92
CA ARG A 115 -14.37 -16.37 12.15
C ARG A 115 -15.23 -17.62 11.91
N ASP A 116 -15.97 -17.64 10.82
CA ASP A 116 -16.78 -18.74 10.30
C ASP A 116 -15.96 -19.80 9.56
N GLY A 117 -14.66 -19.58 9.33
CA GLY A 117 -13.80 -20.47 8.55
C GLY A 117 -13.92 -20.28 7.04
N GLU A 118 -14.75 -19.34 6.59
CA GLU A 118 -14.95 -19.05 5.17
C GLU A 118 -13.94 -18.02 4.69
N VAL A 119 -13.49 -18.16 3.43
CA VAL A 119 -12.63 -17.16 2.80
C VAL A 119 -13.41 -15.87 2.65
N ARG A 120 -12.84 -14.74 3.12
CA ARG A 120 -13.42 -13.42 2.88
C ARG A 120 -13.15 -13.00 1.44
N ASP A 121 -14.00 -13.47 0.53
CA ASP A 121 -13.97 -13.07 -0.87
C ASP A 121 -14.46 -11.61 -1.03
N ALA A 122 -14.05 -10.98 -2.11
CA ALA A 122 -14.11 -9.57 -2.45
C ALA A 122 -15.50 -8.89 -2.42
N SER A 123 -16.59 -9.59 -2.11
CA SER A 123 -17.96 -9.07 -2.21
C SER A 123 -18.44 -8.27 -1.00
N GLU A 124 -17.77 -8.36 0.16
CA GLU A 124 -18.31 -7.74 1.39
C GLU A 124 -17.90 -6.27 1.62
N THR A 125 -16.90 -5.72 0.92
CA THR A 125 -16.66 -4.26 0.71
C THR A 125 -15.34 -4.03 -0.03
N LEU A 126 -15.15 -2.86 -0.67
CA LEU A 126 -13.82 -2.38 -1.11
C LEU A 126 -12.82 -2.23 0.06
N VAL A 127 -13.33 -2.17 1.30
CA VAL A 127 -12.63 -2.19 2.59
C VAL A 127 -12.47 -3.64 3.15
N GLY A 128 -12.97 -4.64 2.41
CA GLY A 128 -13.12 -6.03 2.85
C GLY A 128 -12.03 -6.99 2.36
N ARG A 129 -11.22 -6.61 1.36
CA ARG A 129 -10.10 -7.44 0.89
C ARG A 129 -8.98 -7.43 1.91
N HIS A 130 -8.91 -8.49 2.72
CA HIS A 130 -7.81 -8.73 3.64
C HIS A 130 -6.91 -9.81 3.06
N TYR A 131 -5.81 -9.39 2.44
CA TYR A 131 -4.74 -10.32 2.10
C TYR A 131 -4.09 -10.84 3.38
N ASN A 132 -3.70 -12.11 3.37
CA ASN A 132 -3.04 -12.71 4.50
C ASN A 132 -1.56 -12.27 4.53
N ILE A 133 -1.24 -11.28 5.36
CA ILE A 133 0.13 -10.78 5.53
C ILE A 133 1.12 -11.83 6.07
N LEU A 134 0.64 -12.98 6.53
CA LEU A 134 1.50 -14.10 6.91
C LEU A 134 1.99 -14.90 5.70
N ASP A 135 1.36 -14.77 4.53
CA ASP A 135 1.77 -15.45 3.30
C ASP A 135 3.02 -14.77 2.67
N PRO A 136 4.10 -15.52 2.37
CA PRO A 136 5.32 -14.96 1.80
C PRO A 136 5.12 -14.21 0.48
N ARG A 137 4.09 -14.56 -0.31
CA ARG A 137 3.78 -13.87 -1.57
C ARG A 137 3.19 -12.48 -1.32
N VAL A 138 2.38 -12.34 -0.28
CA VAL A 138 1.83 -11.04 0.17
C VAL A 138 2.95 -10.19 0.78
N GLN A 139 3.81 -10.78 1.61
CA GLN A 139 4.99 -10.11 2.15
C GLN A 139 5.94 -9.63 1.04
N GLY A 140 6.19 -10.47 0.03
CA GLY A 140 6.99 -10.11 -1.14
C GLY A 140 6.43 -8.90 -1.86
N ALA A 141 5.11 -8.86 -2.10
CA ALA A 141 4.46 -7.72 -2.74
C ALA A 141 4.64 -6.40 -1.94
N VAL A 142 4.51 -6.46 -0.60
CA VAL A 142 4.76 -5.30 0.27
C VAL A 142 6.22 -4.85 0.18
N LEU A 143 7.15 -5.79 0.26
CA LEU A 143 8.59 -5.52 0.20
C LEU A 143 9.00 -4.93 -1.15
N ASP A 144 8.40 -5.36 -2.26
CA ASP A 144 8.69 -4.81 -3.58
C ASP A 144 8.31 -3.31 -3.67
N VAL A 145 7.13 -2.94 -3.16
CA VAL A 145 6.69 -1.53 -3.12
C VAL A 145 7.60 -0.69 -2.24
N VAL A 146 8.00 -1.21 -1.08
CA VAL A 146 8.94 -0.53 -0.17
C VAL A 146 10.32 -0.38 -0.83
N ALA A 147 10.82 -1.44 -1.48
CA ALA A 147 12.10 -1.43 -2.17
C ALA A 147 12.11 -0.43 -3.33
N GLU A 148 11.03 -0.36 -4.11
CA GLU A 148 10.89 0.63 -5.17
C GLU A 148 10.90 2.06 -4.62
N LEU A 149 10.16 2.32 -3.54
CA LEU A 149 10.17 3.63 -2.88
C LEU A 149 11.58 4.00 -2.41
N VAL A 150 12.26 3.09 -1.73
CA VAL A 150 13.63 3.31 -1.22
C VAL A 150 14.58 3.62 -2.37
N GLU A 151 14.50 2.89 -3.48
CA GLU A 151 15.35 3.14 -4.63
C GLU A 151 15.09 4.51 -5.25
N ARG A 152 13.82 4.92 -5.36
CA ARG A 152 13.43 6.24 -5.89
C ARG A 152 13.84 7.40 -4.99
N LEU A 153 13.90 7.18 -3.68
CA LEU A 153 14.33 8.17 -2.69
C LEU A 153 15.85 8.17 -2.46
N ARG A 154 16.59 7.25 -3.09
CA ARG A 154 18.04 7.16 -2.95
C ARG A 154 18.69 8.50 -3.34
N GLY A 155 19.49 9.03 -2.43
CA GLY A 155 20.19 10.30 -2.63
C GLY A 155 19.38 11.55 -2.29
N SER A 156 18.11 11.42 -1.89
CA SER A 156 17.33 12.55 -1.38
C SER A 156 17.77 12.91 0.04
N GLY A 157 18.26 14.13 0.24
CA GLY A 157 18.73 14.62 1.54
C GLY A 157 17.62 15.02 2.52
N VAL A 158 16.35 14.96 2.09
CA VAL A 158 15.20 15.43 2.88
C VAL A 158 14.45 14.29 3.58
N VAL A 159 14.80 13.04 3.33
CA VAL A 159 14.05 11.89 3.86
C VAL A 159 14.53 11.53 5.27
N ASP A 160 13.66 11.70 6.26
CA ASP A 160 13.96 11.40 7.67
C ASP A 160 13.66 9.94 8.06
N GLY A 161 12.86 9.25 7.24
CA GLY A 161 12.47 7.87 7.45
C GLY A 161 11.33 7.45 6.54
N ILE A 162 10.87 6.21 6.68
CA ILE A 162 9.69 5.68 5.96
C ILE A 162 8.72 5.16 7.01
N ALA A 163 7.44 5.52 6.88
CA ALA A 163 6.37 5.01 7.72
C ALA A 163 5.54 3.96 6.97
N LEU A 164 5.27 2.83 7.62
CA LEU A 164 4.26 1.87 7.17
C LEU A 164 3.04 2.01 8.09
N GLU A 165 1.88 2.32 7.52
CA GLU A 165 0.66 2.51 8.29
C GLU A 165 -0.06 1.18 8.54
N LEU A 166 -0.14 0.79 9.81
CA LEU A 166 -0.92 -0.36 10.27
C LEU A 166 -2.33 0.08 10.66
N SER A 167 -3.11 0.52 9.69
CA SER A 167 -4.49 0.99 9.93
C SER A 167 -5.49 -0.16 9.95
N ALA A 168 -6.60 0.01 10.66
CA ALA A 168 -7.73 -0.92 10.63
C ALA A 168 -8.45 -1.00 9.26
N LYS A 169 -8.13 -0.07 8.35
CA LYS A 169 -8.65 -0.04 6.97
C LYS A 169 -7.69 -0.70 5.98
N GLY A 170 -6.47 -1.02 6.41
CA GLY A 170 -5.44 -1.67 5.62
C GLY A 170 -5.33 -3.15 5.93
N TRP A 171 -4.71 -3.88 5.00
CA TRP A 171 -4.57 -5.34 5.08
C TRP A 171 -3.22 -5.79 5.67
N LEU A 172 -2.35 -4.87 6.12
CA LEU A 172 -1.15 -5.21 6.89
C LEU A 172 -1.45 -5.60 8.34
N HIS A 173 -2.65 -5.32 8.82
CA HIS A 173 -3.11 -5.69 10.15
C HIS A 173 -4.10 -6.86 10.05
N LEU A 174 -3.93 -7.86 10.91
CA LEU A 174 -4.89 -8.97 11.03
C LEU A 174 -6.07 -8.53 11.92
N PRO A 175 -7.31 -8.41 11.41
CA PRO A 175 -8.45 -7.93 12.20
C PRO A 175 -8.82 -8.84 13.39
N GLY A 176 -8.37 -10.09 13.37
CA GLY A 176 -8.52 -11.02 14.49
C GLY A 176 -7.59 -12.23 14.37
N VAL A 177 -7.42 -12.94 15.48
CA VAL A 177 -6.48 -14.06 15.61
C VAL A 177 -6.74 -15.19 14.59
N ALA A 178 -8.01 -15.46 14.28
CA ALA A 178 -8.39 -16.53 13.35
C ALA A 178 -8.11 -16.21 11.87
N TRP A 179 -7.81 -14.94 11.53
CA TRP A 179 -7.87 -14.49 10.15
C TRP A 179 -6.70 -14.99 9.28
N GLY A 180 -5.54 -15.22 9.88
CA GLY A 180 -4.37 -15.80 9.21
C GLY A 180 -4.20 -17.30 9.42
N LEU A 181 -5.20 -18.01 9.98
CA LEU A 181 -5.08 -19.42 10.37
C LEU A 181 -5.68 -20.37 9.34
N ASP A 182 -5.38 -20.17 8.05
CA ASP A 182 -5.68 -21.18 7.03
C ASP A 182 -4.69 -22.36 7.11
N ASP A 183 -5.07 -23.50 6.52
CA ASP A 183 -4.27 -24.74 6.52
C ASP A 183 -2.86 -24.51 6.00
N THR A 184 -2.73 -23.73 4.93
CA THR A 184 -1.44 -23.46 4.27
C THR A 184 -0.54 -22.67 5.21
N THR A 185 -1.07 -21.59 5.79
CA THR A 185 -0.31 -20.76 6.73
C THR A 185 0.05 -21.51 7.99
N PHE A 186 -0.88 -22.29 8.55
CA PHE A 186 -0.62 -23.08 9.74
C PHE A 186 0.39 -24.20 9.49
N LEU A 187 0.26 -24.95 8.39
CA LEU A 187 1.22 -25.98 7.99
C LEU A 187 2.62 -25.39 7.81
N ARG A 188 2.74 -24.24 7.15
CA ARG A 188 4.02 -23.51 7.01
C ARG A 188 4.60 -23.15 8.38
N PHE A 189 3.81 -22.59 9.29
CA PHE A 189 4.25 -22.26 10.64
C PHE A 189 4.79 -23.49 11.39
N VAL A 190 4.10 -24.63 11.32
CA VAL A 190 4.53 -25.88 11.96
C VAL A 190 5.86 -26.36 11.35
N GLN A 191 5.99 -26.32 10.03
CA GLN A 191 7.21 -26.70 9.32
C GLN A 191 8.41 -25.81 9.70
N GLU A 192 8.21 -24.49 9.77
CA GLU A 192 9.27 -23.52 10.03
C GLU A 192 9.71 -23.50 11.50
N THR A 193 8.77 -23.71 12.43
CA THR A 193 9.05 -23.55 13.87
C THR A 193 9.21 -24.86 14.62
N GLY A 194 8.79 -25.99 14.05
CA GLY A 194 8.67 -27.27 14.74
C GLY A 194 7.62 -27.28 15.86
N LYS A 195 6.78 -26.24 15.95
CA LYS A 195 5.74 -26.10 16.98
C LYS A 195 4.37 -26.41 16.40
N GLY A 196 3.67 -27.36 17.01
CA GLY A 196 2.30 -27.76 16.65
C GLY A 196 2.21 -29.28 16.46
N LYS A 197 1.49 -29.97 17.37
CA LYS A 197 1.42 -31.45 17.39
C LYS A 197 0.36 -32.05 16.47
N THR A 198 -0.51 -31.24 15.86
CA THR A 198 -1.65 -31.74 15.08
C THR A 198 -2.08 -30.69 14.07
N VAL A 199 -2.07 -31.06 12.79
CA VAL A 199 -2.82 -30.33 11.76
C VAL A 199 -4.29 -30.60 12.08
N LEU A 200 -5.04 -29.57 12.43
CA LEU A 200 -6.48 -29.70 12.65
C LEU A 200 -7.11 -30.06 11.30
N HIS A 201 -7.40 -31.34 11.11
CA HIS A 201 -8.11 -31.88 9.94
C HIS A 201 -9.61 -31.54 9.93
N ASP A 202 -10.09 -30.81 10.93
CA ASP A 202 -11.48 -30.37 11.02
C ASP A 202 -11.71 -29.10 10.18
N SER A 203 -12.79 -29.13 9.40
CA SER A 203 -13.32 -27.99 8.65
C SER A 203 -14.53 -27.39 9.38
N GLY A 204 -14.73 -26.07 9.29
CA GLY A 204 -15.93 -25.38 9.77
C GLY A 204 -15.74 -24.46 11.00
N PRO A 205 -16.83 -23.83 11.48
CA PRO A 205 -16.78 -22.75 12.48
C PRO A 205 -16.27 -23.17 13.87
N ASN A 206 -16.24 -24.47 14.16
CA ASN A 206 -15.78 -25.03 15.43
C ASN A 206 -14.32 -25.51 15.39
N ARG A 207 -13.60 -25.29 14.28
CA ARG A 207 -12.20 -25.76 14.12
C ARG A 207 -11.25 -25.24 15.20
N PHE A 208 -11.52 -24.05 15.74
CA PHE A 208 -10.67 -23.39 16.73
C PHE A 208 -11.36 -23.22 18.10
N THR A 209 -12.54 -23.82 18.31
CA THR A 209 -13.21 -23.79 19.61
C THR A 209 -12.68 -24.94 20.46
N ALA A 210 -11.95 -24.59 21.52
CA ALA A 210 -11.58 -25.50 22.60
C ALA A 210 -12.76 -25.79 23.53
#